data_AF-A0A1W9GH59-F1
#
_entry.id   AF-A0A1W9GH59-F1
#
_cell.length_a   1.000
_cell.length_b   1.000
_cell.length_c   1.000
_cell.angle_alpha   90.00
_cell.angle_beta   90.00
_cell.angle_gamma   90.00
#
_symmetry.space_group_name_H-M   'P 1'
#
loop_
_entity.id
_entity.type
_entity.pdbx_description
1 polymer ?
#
loop_
_entity_poly.entity_id
_entity_poly.type
_entity_poly.pdbx_seq_one_letter_code
_entity_poly.pdbx_strand_id
1 'polypeptide(L)'
;MKAAELVMVDFWAVWCGPCQMVAPIVDELAKEYAGKLKVRKLNTDENPEVAGRYQVMSIPTILFFKNGQPVEKLVGARPKRQFK
;
A
#
# COMPACT_ATOMS: atom_id res chain seq x y z
N MET A 1 2.63 -3.58 26.71
CA MET A 1 3.53 -3.09 25.64
C MET A 1 2.77 -3.18 24.32
N LYS A 2 2.57 -2.06 23.59
CA LYS A 2 1.83 -2.06 22.32
C LYS A 2 2.74 -2.69 21.26
N ALA A 3 2.29 -3.74 20.57
CA ALA A 3 3.03 -4.29 19.44
C ALA A 3 3.26 -3.18 18.40
N ALA A 4 4.45 -3.15 17.78
CA ALA A 4 4.74 -2.18 16.73
C ALA A 4 3.72 -2.34 15.59
N GLU A 5 2.95 -1.29 15.32
CA GLU A 5 1.87 -1.34 14.34
C GLU A 5 2.47 -1.15 12.95
N LEU A 6 2.41 -2.19 12.12
CA LEU A 6 2.78 -2.14 10.71
C LEU A 6 1.53 -1.91 9.87
N VAL A 7 1.55 -0.88 9.03
CA VAL A 7 0.46 -0.50 8.14
C VAL A 7 0.98 -0.48 6.71
N MET A 8 0.28 -1.15 5.79
CA MET A 8 0.53 -1.07 4.35
C MET A 8 -0.57 -0.24 3.70
N VAL A 9 -0.20 0.76 2.93
CA VAL A 9 -1.12 1.62 2.18
C VAL A 9 -0.91 1.39 0.68
N ASP A 10 -1.96 0.95 -0.01
CA ASP A 10 -2.03 0.79 -1.45
C ASP A 10 -2.61 2.05 -2.11
N PHE A 11 -1.77 2.79 -2.82
CA PHE A 11 -2.16 3.97 -3.60
C PHE A 11 -2.59 3.52 -5.00
N TRP A 12 -3.87 3.71 -5.30
CA TRP A 12 -4.52 3.20 -6.50
C TRP A 12 -5.47 4.24 -7.13
N ALA A 13 -6.01 3.92 -8.31
CA ALA A 13 -7.10 4.66 -8.94
C ALA A 13 -7.95 3.72 -9.82
N VAL A 14 -9.19 4.11 -10.13
CA VAL A 14 -10.15 3.26 -10.88
C VAL A 14 -9.66 2.93 -12.29
N TRP A 15 -9.05 3.92 -12.96
CA TRP A 15 -8.51 3.80 -14.32
C TRP A 15 -7.17 3.07 -14.38
N CYS A 16 -6.59 2.72 -13.23
CA CYS A 16 -5.28 2.07 -13.16
C CYS A 16 -5.41 0.55 -13.37
N GLY A 17 -5.30 0.12 -14.63
CA GLY A 17 -5.24 -1.31 -14.99
C GLY A 17 -4.20 -2.10 -14.19
N PRO A 18 -2.94 -1.62 -14.03
CA PRO A 18 -1.94 -2.30 -13.21
C PRO A 18 -2.30 -2.43 -11.74
N CYS A 19 -3.09 -1.50 -11.18
CA CYS A 19 -3.56 -1.56 -9.80
C CYS A 19 -4.52 -2.74 -9.59
N GLN A 20 -5.36 -3.05 -10.58
CA GLN A 20 -6.28 -4.19 -10.53
C GLN A 20 -5.53 -5.53 -10.41
N MET A 21 -4.34 -5.63 -11.01
CA MET A 21 -3.48 -6.82 -10.89
C MET A 21 -2.87 -6.96 -9.49
N VAL A 22 -2.57 -5.84 -8.81
CA VAL A 22 -1.96 -5.82 -7.48
C VAL A 22 -2.99 -5.99 -6.36
N ALA A 23 -4.23 -5.53 -6.56
CA ALA A 23 -5.32 -5.64 -5.60
C ALA A 23 -5.49 -7.05 -4.97
N PRO A 24 -5.54 -8.16 -5.73
CA PRO A 24 -5.66 -9.50 -5.13
C PRO A 24 -4.43 -9.89 -4.30
N ILE A 25 -3.24 -9.44 -4.69
CA ILE A 25 -1.99 -9.69 -3.95
C ILE A 25 -2.04 -8.96 -2.60
N VAL A 26 -2.47 -7.70 -2.60
CA VAL A 26 -2.65 -6.86 -1.40
C VAL A 26 -3.67 -7.49 -0.45
N ASP A 27 -4.79 -7.99 -0.98
CA ASP A 27 -5.83 -8.65 -0.19
C ASP A 27 -5.35 -9.99 0.39
N GLU A 28 -4.52 -10.73 -0.35
CA GLU A 28 -3.90 -11.97 0.15
C GLU A 28 -2.90 -11.69 1.28
N LEU A 29 -2.06 -10.66 1.14
CA LEU A 29 -1.14 -10.23 2.20
C LEU A 29 -1.89 -9.75 3.45
N ALA A 30 -3.02 -9.05 3.28
CA ALA A 30 -3.87 -8.63 4.38
C ALA A 30 -4.39 -9.84 5.20
N LYS A 31 -4.74 -10.93 4.51
CA LYS A 31 -5.19 -12.19 5.14
C LYS A 31 -4.02 -12.95 5.77
N GLU A 32 -2.91 -13.09 5.06
CA GLU A 32 -1.72 -13.85 5.52
C GLU A 32 -1.12 -13.25 6.79
N TYR A 33 -1.10 -11.92 6.89
CA TYR A 33 -0.54 -11.18 8.04
C TYR A 33 -1.63 -10.57 8.94
N ALA A 34 -2.84 -11.14 8.93
CA ALA A 34 -3.93 -10.67 9.77
C ALA A 34 -3.49 -10.57 11.25
N GLY A 35 -3.77 -9.43 11.87
CA GLY A 35 -3.36 -9.12 13.25
C GLY A 35 -1.92 -8.61 13.41
N LYS A 36 -1.06 -8.72 12.37
CA LYS A 36 0.31 -8.16 12.35
C LYS A 36 0.46 -6.99 11.38
N LEU A 37 -0.28 -7.02 10.27
CA LEU A 37 -0.29 -6.00 9.22
C LEU A 37 -1.70 -5.43 9.06
N LYS A 38 -1.84 -4.10 9.12
CA LYS A 38 -3.07 -3.43 8.71
C LYS A 38 -2.93 -2.95 7.28
N VAL A 39 -3.87 -3.33 6.43
CA VAL A 39 -3.89 -2.88 5.04
C VAL A 39 -4.91 -1.76 4.87
N ARG A 40 -4.55 -0.73 4.12
CA ARG A 40 -5.39 0.41 3.74
C ARG A 40 -5.24 0.64 2.25
N LYS A 41 -6.31 1.09 1.60
CA LYS A 41 -6.32 1.49 0.19
C LYS A 41 -6.64 2.98 0.14
N LEU A 42 -5.90 3.73 -0.67
CA LEU A 42 -6.09 5.16 -0.85
C LEU A 42 -6.21 5.46 -2.34
N ASN A 43 -7.39 5.96 -2.73
CA ASN A 43 -7.62 6.42 -4.09
C ASN A 43 -6.93 7.78 -4.28
N THR A 44 -5.98 7.86 -5.20
CA THR A 44 -5.19 9.08 -5.46
C THR A 44 -6.01 10.20 -6.10
N ASP A 45 -7.07 9.87 -6.83
CA ASP A 45 -7.95 10.88 -7.45
C ASP A 45 -8.80 11.59 -6.39
N GLU A 46 -9.24 10.85 -5.38
CA GLU A 46 -10.02 11.38 -4.25
C GLU A 46 -9.14 12.05 -3.18
N ASN A 47 -7.87 11.65 -3.09
CA ASN A 47 -6.94 12.10 -2.05
C ASN A 47 -5.61 12.61 -2.65
N PRO A 48 -5.63 13.57 -3.59
CA PRO A 48 -4.44 14.02 -4.31
C PRO A 48 -3.41 14.69 -3.39
N GLU A 49 -3.87 15.37 -2.33
CA GLU A 49 -3.00 16.04 -1.38
C GLU A 49 -2.20 15.04 -0.53
N VAL A 50 -2.82 13.91 -0.16
CA VAL A 50 -2.15 12.82 0.58
C VAL A 50 -1.16 12.09 -0.33
N ALA A 51 -1.55 11.81 -1.59
CA ALA A 51 -0.66 11.25 -2.58
C ALA A 51 0.57 12.15 -2.81
N GLY A 52 0.36 13.47 -2.94
CA GLY A 52 1.42 14.47 -3.06
C GLY A 52 2.34 14.52 -1.83
N ARG A 53 1.79 14.49 -0.62
CA ARG A 53 2.56 14.47 0.64
C ARG A 53 3.55 13.30 0.71
N TYR A 54 3.17 12.13 0.19
CA TYR A 54 4.03 10.95 0.14
C TYR A 54 4.77 10.78 -1.21
N GLN A 55 4.78 11.83 -2.04
CA GLN A 55 5.43 11.88 -3.35
C GLN A 55 5.04 10.70 -4.25
N VAL A 56 3.76 10.33 -4.25
CA VAL A 56 3.22 9.27 -5.11
C VAL A 56 2.98 9.85 -6.49
N MET A 57 3.98 9.69 -7.37
CA MET A 57 3.97 10.21 -8.74
C MET A 57 3.43 9.19 -9.77
N SER A 58 3.34 7.93 -9.38
CA SER A 58 2.91 6.83 -10.25
C SER A 58 2.20 5.76 -9.43
N ILE A 59 1.15 5.18 -9.99
CA ILE A 59 0.38 4.12 -9.36
C ILE A 59 0.47 2.81 -10.17
N PRO A 60 0.39 1.63 -9.53
CA PRO A 60 0.23 1.45 -8.08
C PRO A 60 1.51 1.81 -7.31
N THR A 61 1.35 2.37 -6.12
CA THR A 61 2.45 2.56 -5.15
C THR A 61 2.01 1.96 -3.82
N ILE A 62 2.83 1.11 -3.23
CA ILE A 62 2.62 0.57 -1.89
C ILE A 62 3.58 1.26 -0.93
N LEU A 63 3.07 1.76 0.19
CA LEU A 63 3.86 2.41 1.23
C LEU A 63 3.64 1.70 2.56
N PHE A 64 4.72 1.26 3.20
CA PHE A 64 4.69 0.65 4.52
C PHE A 64 5.02 1.69 5.58
N PHE A 65 4.26 1.65 6.67
CA PHE A 65 4.44 2.48 7.84
C PHE A 65 4.66 1.61 9.06
N LYS A 66 5.69 1.91 9.85
CA LYS A 66 5.91 1.30 11.15
C LYS A 66 5.83 2.39 12.19
N ASN A 67 4.92 2.25 13.15
CA ASN A 67 4.69 3.25 14.20
C ASN A 67 4.41 4.66 13.63
N GLY A 68 3.69 4.74 12.51
CA GLY A 68 3.31 6.00 11.86
C GLY A 68 4.39 6.64 10.99
N GLN A 69 5.59 6.06 10.91
CA GLN A 69 6.67 6.53 10.03
C GLN A 69 6.77 5.65 8.78
N PRO A 70 6.93 6.23 7.57
CA PRO A 70 7.16 5.46 6.36
C PRO A 70 8.51 4.73 6.47
N VAL A 71 8.49 3.42 6.26
CA VAL A 71 9.68 2.56 6.35
C VAL A 71 10.08 1.97 5.00
N GLU A 72 9.13 1.84 4.07
CA GLU A 72 9.40 1.26 2.75
C GLU A 72 8.39 1.76 1.72
N LYS A 73 8.86 2.00 0.49
CA LYS A 73 8.06 2.44 -0.65
C LYS A 73 8.34 1.56 -1.86
N LEU A 74 7.30 0.91 -2.36
CA LEU A 74 7.35 0.08 -3.56
C LEU A 74 6.52 0.75 -4.65
N VAL A 75 7.17 1.06 -5.76
CA VAL A 75 6.51 1.70 -6.90
C VAL A 75 6.34 0.69 -8.04
N GLY A 76 5.17 0.72 -8.66
CA GLY A 76 4.78 -0.09 -9.80
C GLY A 76 4.14 -1.43 -9.43
N ALA A 77 3.54 -2.08 -10.43
CA ALA A 77 2.99 -3.42 -10.26
C ALA A 77 4.13 -4.44 -10.13
N ARG A 78 4.17 -5.15 -9.00
CA ARG A 78 5.21 -6.14 -8.68
C ARG A 78 4.58 -7.50 -8.33
N PRO A 79 5.29 -8.62 -8.55
CA PRO A 79 4.81 -9.93 -8.12
C PRO A 79 4.84 -10.06 -6.60
N LYS A 80 3.94 -10.91 -6.04
CA LYS A 80 3.79 -11.14 -4.59
C LYS A 80 5.11 -11.33 -3.82
N ARG A 81 6.08 -12.01 -4.44
CA ARG A 81 7.40 -12.31 -3.84
C ARG A 81 8.22 -11.07 -3.47
N GLN A 82 7.98 -9.92 -4.08
CA GLN A 82 8.68 -8.67 -3.74
C GLN A 82 8.00 -7.87 -2.62
N PHE A 83 6.85 -8.33 -2.12
CA PHE A 83 6.17 -7.76 -0.96
C PHE A 83 6.41 -8.58 0.32
N LYS A 84 7.25 -9.62 0.25
CA LYS A 84 7.58 -10.54 1.35
C LYS A 84 8.98 -10.30 1.88
#